data_AF-A0AAF0C0L7-F1
#
_entry.id   AF-A0AAF0C0L7-F1
#
_cell.length_a   1.000
_cell.length_b   1.000
_cell.length_c   1.000
_cell.angle_alpha   90.00
_cell.angle_beta   90.00
_cell.angle_gamma   90.00
#
_symmetry.space_group_name_H-M   'P 1'
#
loop_
_entity.id
_entity.type
_entity.pdbx_description
1 polymer ?
#
loop_
_entity_poly.entity_id
_entity_poly.type
_entity_poly.pdbx_seq_one_letter_code
_entity_poly.pdbx_strand_id
1 'polypeptide(L)'
;MAEYHDTSEPASAKVKYPIYRQFTVLETVCESPSKIRGIGISYAPVSLEPCIVLRGKWLRQAGFPIGQKVSIEINQERMVITPK
;
A
#
# COMPACT_ATOMS: atom_id res chain seq x y z
N MET A 1 18.01 44.30 -25.66
CA MET A 1 17.20 43.13 -26.03
C MET A 1 17.99 41.88 -25.68
N ALA A 2 17.53 41.13 -24.69
CA ALA A 2 17.95 39.76 -24.43
C ALA A 2 16.73 39.06 -23.84
N GLU A 3 16.04 38.29 -24.68
CA GLU A 3 14.91 37.47 -24.27
C GLU A 3 15.47 36.31 -23.45
N TYR A 4 15.25 36.37 -22.14
CA TYR A 4 15.50 35.27 -21.23
C TYR A 4 14.48 34.16 -21.53
N HIS A 5 14.96 33.05 -22.10
CA HIS A 5 14.16 31.83 -22.20
C HIS A 5 14.18 31.14 -20.84
N ASP A 6 13.25 31.57 -19.98
CA ASP A 6 13.05 30.98 -18.68
C ASP A 6 12.71 29.49 -18.80
N THR A 7 13.56 28.73 -18.10
CA THR A 7 13.44 27.38 -17.56
C THR A 7 12.14 26.65 -17.92
N SER A 8 12.25 25.65 -18.81
CA SER A 8 11.21 24.62 -18.98
C SER A 8 10.77 24.11 -17.62
N GLU A 9 9.50 24.34 -17.28
CA GLU A 9 8.82 23.71 -16.16
C GLU A 9 9.16 22.20 -16.18
N PRO A 10 9.54 21.58 -15.05
CA PRO A 10 9.68 20.15 -15.01
C PRO A 10 8.33 19.59 -15.41
N ALA A 11 8.27 18.91 -16.56
CA ALA A 11 7.07 18.28 -17.06
C ALA A 11 6.56 17.32 -15.99
N SER A 12 5.66 17.83 -15.14
CA SER A 12 4.82 17.04 -14.27
C SER A 12 4.11 16.11 -15.22
N ALA A 13 4.58 14.87 -15.32
CA ALA A 13 3.92 13.83 -16.09
C ALA A 13 2.49 13.78 -15.54
N LYS A 14 1.56 14.41 -16.26
CA LYS A 14 0.19 14.68 -15.83
C LYS A 14 -0.55 13.36 -15.79
N VAL A 15 -0.38 12.63 -14.69
CA VAL A 15 -1.26 11.53 -14.37
C VAL A 15 -2.62 12.16 -14.09
N LYS A 16 -3.58 11.97 -15.00
CA LYS A 16 -4.95 12.46 -14.83
C LYS A 16 -5.63 11.57 -13.78
N TYR A 17 -5.96 12.15 -12.63
CA TYR A 17 -6.76 11.50 -11.59
C TYR A 17 -8.23 11.94 -11.70
N PRO A 18 -9.21 11.09 -11.33
CA PRO A 18 -9.05 9.76 -10.74
C PRO A 18 -8.72 8.68 -11.80
N ILE A 19 -8.00 7.64 -11.38
CA ILE A 19 -7.79 6.42 -12.18
C ILE A 19 -8.58 5.29 -11.53
N TYR A 20 -9.52 4.70 -12.26
CA TYR A 20 -10.28 3.55 -11.79
C TYR A 20 -9.57 2.24 -12.16
N ARG A 21 -9.31 1.39 -11.15
CA ARG A 21 -8.75 0.04 -11.31
C ARG A 21 -9.48 -0.92 -10.38
N GLN A 22 -9.70 -2.13 -10.85
CA GLN A 22 -10.22 -3.24 -10.06
C GLN A 22 -9.09 -4.24 -9.85
N PHE A 23 -9.01 -4.77 -8.63
CA PHE A 23 -8.04 -5.80 -8.26
C PHE A 23 -8.81 -6.98 -7.68
N THR A 24 -8.34 -8.19 -7.99
CA THR A 24 -8.84 -9.40 -7.35
C THR A 24 -7.98 -9.69 -6.13
N VAL A 25 -8.62 -9.93 -4.98
CA VAL A 25 -7.93 -10.42 -3.79
C VAL A 25 -7.46 -11.85 -4.07
N LEU A 26 -6.15 -12.06 -4.12
CA LEU A 26 -5.58 -13.39 -4.37
C LEU A 26 -5.52 -14.24 -3.10
N GLU A 27 -5.25 -13.61 -1.96
CA GLU A 27 -5.10 -14.30 -0.68
C GLU A 27 -5.49 -13.34 0.45
N THR A 28 -6.13 -13.87 1.49
CA THR A 28 -6.35 -13.18 2.76
C THR A 28 -5.83 -14.09 3.86
N VAL A 29 -4.65 -13.77 4.40
CA VAL A 29 -4.04 -14.54 5.48
C VAL A 29 -4.47 -13.93 6.80
N CYS A 30 -5.11 -14.73 7.65
CA CYS A 30 -5.38 -14.40 9.04
C CYS A 30 -4.84 -15.58 9.86
N GLU A 31 -3.52 -15.65 10.09
CA GLU A 31 -3.01 -16.70 10.97
C GLU A 31 -3.43 -16.37 12.41
N SER A 32 -4.44 -17.08 12.90
CA SER A 32 -4.66 -17.16 14.34
C SER A 32 -3.44 -17.83 14.98
N PRO A 33 -2.89 -17.33 16.10
CA PRO A 33 -1.83 -18.03 16.80
C PRO A 33 -2.37 -19.38 17.27
N SER A 34 -1.89 -20.47 16.67
CA SER A 34 -2.17 -21.83 17.12
C SER A 34 -1.50 -22.01 18.49
N LYS A 35 -2.28 -21.83 19.57
CA LYS A 35 -1.85 -22.19 20.92
C LYS A 35 -1.72 -23.70 21.00
N ILE A 36 -0.54 -24.24 20.74
CA ILE A 36 -0.21 -25.61 21.13
C ILE A 36 0.76 -25.53 22.31
N ARG A 37 0.20 -25.55 23.52
CA ARG A 37 0.96 -25.91 24.73
C ARG A 37 1.15 -27.43 24.72
N GLY A 38 2.11 -27.90 23.94
CA GLY A 38 2.61 -29.28 23.99
C GLY A 38 3.93 -29.30 24.76
N ILE A 39 4.09 -30.27 25.66
CA ILE A 39 5.33 -30.49 26.42
C ILE A 39 6.43 -30.87 25.42
N GLY A 40 7.39 -29.96 25.18
CA GLY A 40 8.65 -30.26 24.47
C GLY A 40 8.98 -29.42 23.23
N ILE A 41 8.05 -28.63 22.65
CA ILE A 41 8.35 -27.76 21.51
C ILE A 41 7.79 -26.36 21.78
N SER A 42 8.67 -25.38 21.97
CA SER A 42 8.31 -23.96 22.10
C SER A 42 8.12 -23.35 20.71
N TYR A 43 6.94 -23.51 20.12
CA TYR A 43 6.57 -22.73 18.95
C TYR A 43 6.18 -21.32 19.41
N ALA A 44 7.00 -20.31 19.09
CA ALA A 44 6.59 -18.92 19.26
C ALA A 44 5.68 -18.57 18.08
N PRO A 45 4.36 -18.38 18.29
CA PRO A 45 3.49 -18.01 17.19
C PRO A 45 3.93 -16.66 16.64
N VAL A 46 4.28 -16.62 15.35
CA VAL A 46 4.48 -15.37 14.64
C VAL A 46 3.10 -14.76 14.46
N SER A 47 2.85 -13.60 15.05
CA SER A 47 1.60 -12.88 14.85
C SER A 47 1.59 -12.34 13.43
N LEU A 48 1.00 -13.05 12.48
CA LEU A 48 0.79 -12.51 11.14
C LEU A 48 -0.42 -11.58 11.18
N GLU A 49 -0.14 -10.28 11.11
CA GLU A 49 -1.16 -9.28 10.85
C GLU A 49 -1.67 -9.40 9.41
N PRO A 50 -2.94 -9.04 9.14
CA PRO A 50 -3.47 -9.05 7.78
C PRO A 50 -2.59 -8.21 6.85
N CYS A 51 -2.06 -8.84 5.80
CA CYS A 51 -1.15 -8.22 4.86
C CYS A 51 -1.81 -8.03 3.49
N ILE A 52 -1.68 -6.83 2.91
CA ILE A 52 -2.16 -6.53 1.56
C ILE A 52 -0.97 -6.13 0.69
N VAL A 53 -0.72 -6.88 -0.37
CA VAL A 53 0.36 -6.59 -1.33
C VAL A 53 -0.22 -5.93 -2.58
N LEU A 54 -0.03 -4.62 -2.71
CA LEU A 54 -0.38 -3.87 -3.93
C LEU A 54 0.83 -3.82 -4.87
N ARG A 55 0.66 -4.22 -6.13
CA ARG A 55 1.71 -4.13 -7.17
C ARG A 55 1.26 -3.22 -8.31
N GLY A 56 2.08 -2.22 -8.64
CA GLY A 56 1.83 -1.36 -9.78
C GLY A 56 2.79 -0.18 -9.85
N LYS A 57 3.21 0.18 -11.07
CA LYS A 57 4.06 1.37 -11.32
C LYS A 57 3.39 2.68 -10.87
N TRP A 58 2.06 2.70 -10.80
CA TRP A 58 1.26 3.86 -10.44
C TRP A 58 1.21 4.15 -8.94
N LEU A 59 1.58 3.19 -8.06
CA LEU A 59 1.54 3.39 -6.60
C LEU A 59 2.45 4.52 -6.14
N ARG A 60 3.69 4.56 -6.68
CA ARG A 60 4.64 5.64 -6.40
C ARG A 60 4.11 7.00 -6.87
N GLN A 61 3.45 7.04 -8.03
CA GLN A 61 2.85 8.27 -8.56
C GLN A 61 1.63 8.72 -7.73
N ALA A 62 0.89 7.77 -7.15
CA ALA A 62 -0.25 8.02 -6.28
C ALA A 62 0.13 8.36 -4.82
N GLY A 63 1.42 8.57 -4.52
CA GLY A 63 1.87 8.96 -3.18
C GLY A 63 2.12 7.79 -2.22
N PHE A 64 2.25 6.56 -2.72
CA PHE A 64 2.58 5.36 -1.94
C PHE A 64 4.00 4.84 -2.26
N PRO A 65 5.08 5.54 -1.85
CA PRO A 65 6.44 5.01 -2.00
C PRO A 65 6.70 3.85 -1.03
N ILE A 66 7.70 3.01 -1.36
CA ILE A 66 8.15 1.92 -0.49
C ILE A 66 8.63 2.50 0.85
N GLY A 67 8.18 1.90 1.96
CA GLY A 67 8.51 2.35 3.32
C GLY A 67 7.62 3.47 3.86
N GLN A 68 6.67 3.99 3.06
CA GLN A 68 5.69 4.98 3.53
C GLN A 68 4.71 4.34 4.52
N LYS A 69 4.41 5.07 5.60
CA LYS A 69 3.32 4.69 6.51
C LYS A 69 1.98 5.05 5.86
N VAL A 70 0.99 4.18 6.02
CA VAL A 70 -0.37 4.39 5.52
C VAL A 70 -1.35 4.38 6.69
N SER A 71 -2.44 5.14 6.55
CA SER A 71 -3.62 5.01 7.40
C SER A 71 -4.65 4.14 6.69
N ILE A 72 -5.29 3.25 7.44
CA ILE A 72 -6.31 2.33 6.93
C ILE A 72 -7.59 2.57 7.72
N GLU A 73 -8.64 2.99 7.03
CA GLU A 73 -9.99 3.09 7.58
C GLU A 73 -10.83 1.93 7.05
N ILE A 74 -11.36 1.10 7.96
CA ILE A 74 -12.20 -0.06 7.63
C ILE A 74 -13.65 0.27 7.98
N ASN A 75 -14.52 0.21 6.98
CA ASN A 75 -15.97 0.29 7.08
C ASN A 75 -16.58 -0.98 6.49
N GLN A 76 -17.89 -1.19 6.70
CA GLN A 76 -18.59 -2.31 6.07
C GLN A 76 -18.43 -2.24 4.54
N GLU A 77 -17.88 -3.32 3.95
CA GLU A 77 -17.62 -3.45 2.49
C GLU A 77 -16.67 -2.42 1.87
N ARG A 78 -16.00 -1.59 2.69
CA ARG A 78 -15.17 -0.49 2.20
C ARG A 78 -13.92 -0.33 3.05
N MET A 79 -12.77 -0.34 2.38
CA MET A 79 -11.49 0.00 2.99
C MET A 79 -10.89 1.21 2.25
N VAL A 80 -10.52 2.25 3.00
CA VAL A 80 -9.84 3.44 2.46
C VAL A 80 -8.41 3.44 2.96
N ILE A 81 -7.46 3.48 2.03
CA ILE A 81 -6.02 3.56 2.31
C ILE A 81 -5.53 4.95 1.93
N THR A 82 -4.93 5.67 2.87
CA THR A 82 -4.37 7.01 2.65
C THR A 82 -2.89 7.04 3.06
N PRO A 83 -2.01 7.73 2.31
CA PRO A 83 -0.64 7.95 2.76
C PRO A 83 -0.64 8.85 4.00
N LYS A 84 0.22 8.53 4.99
CA LYS A 84 0.39 9.32 6.22
C LYS A 84 1.58 10.25 6.14
#